data_AF-A0A3D4FEH3-F1
#
_entry.id   AF-A0A3D4FEH3-F1
#
_cell.length_a   1.000
_cell.length_b   1.000
_cell.length_c   1.000
_cell.angle_alpha   90.00
_cell.angle_beta   90.00
_cell.angle_gamma   90.00
#
_symmetry.space_group_name_H-M   'P 1'
#
loop_
_entity.id
_entity.type
_entity.pdbx_description
1 polymer ?
#
loop_
_entity_poly.entity_id
_entity_poly.type
_entity_poly.pdbx_seq_one_letter_code
_entity_poly.pdbx_strand_id
1 'polypeptide(L)'
;MGISVYIVNAFTKDNKGGNGAGVVVDASMLNTLEMQIIAKEVGLSETAFIIPTADKKKHNNSKNLKDYDFEVRFFTPTQEVELCGHATIASFYTLAKLGMITCDGGKNQKIIRQKTKAGILDVELNFSDGNIANVLMTQAEPKFLFEIDDSKELCDILGISSEDIFIESFKTKPQAVSTGLADIMLPVKNLKVLKSINPDFKKLADYSNSLGVIGVHAFTLETENDTSTVSTRNFGPAAGIDEESATGTSNGALGAYLIKNEIIKVNEDENTTIYCEQGYYMDNPSEITVKVEKSFERISIKVGGKASIVNKTEI
;
A
#
# COMPACT_ATOMS: atom_id res chain seq x y z
N MET A 1 23.78 -23.85 -2.59
CA MET A 1 23.25 -23.08 -3.75
C MET A 1 22.69 -21.82 -3.15
N GLY A 2 23.12 -20.65 -3.64
CA GLY A 2 22.60 -19.37 -3.16
C GLY A 2 21.11 -19.22 -3.47
N ILE A 3 20.42 -18.45 -2.64
CA ILE A 3 19.04 -18.03 -2.82
C ILE A 3 19.05 -16.64 -3.46
N SER A 4 18.50 -16.56 -4.66
CA SER A 4 18.25 -15.29 -5.34
C SER A 4 17.21 -14.46 -4.57
N VAL A 5 17.60 -13.27 -4.11
CA VAL A 5 16.69 -12.25 -3.56
C VAL A 5 16.68 -11.03 -4.47
N TYR A 6 15.50 -10.66 -4.96
CA TYR A 6 15.27 -9.43 -5.69
C TYR A 6 14.97 -8.30 -4.71
N ILE A 7 15.65 -7.16 -4.86
CA ILE A 7 15.34 -5.94 -4.14
C ILE A 7 14.47 -5.09 -5.03
N VAL A 8 13.27 -4.77 -4.57
CA VAL A 8 12.21 -4.20 -5.40
C VAL A 8 11.56 -3.05 -4.66
N ASN A 9 11.49 -1.89 -5.29
CA ASN A 9 10.70 -0.79 -4.77
C ASN A 9 9.29 -0.86 -5.36
N ALA A 10 8.27 -0.91 -4.51
CA ALA A 10 6.87 -0.77 -4.88
C ALA A 10 6.46 0.70 -4.90
N PHE A 11 5.39 1.01 -5.64
CA PHE A 11 4.82 2.36 -5.81
C PHE A 11 5.77 3.37 -6.46
N THR A 12 6.73 2.91 -7.25
CA THR A 12 7.75 3.79 -7.84
C THR A 12 7.14 4.78 -8.84
N LYS A 13 7.61 6.03 -8.79
CA LYS A 13 7.43 7.02 -9.86
C LYS A 13 8.54 6.89 -10.88
N ASP A 14 8.23 6.52 -12.12
CA ASP A 14 9.22 6.41 -13.22
C ASP A 14 10.48 5.60 -12.84
N ASN A 15 10.28 4.47 -12.15
CA ASN A 15 11.35 3.61 -11.59
C ASN A 15 12.22 4.26 -10.50
N LYS A 16 11.80 5.39 -9.93
CA LYS A 16 12.44 6.06 -8.80
C LYS A 16 11.55 6.00 -7.57
N GLY A 17 12.21 6.15 -6.43
CA GLY A 17 11.57 6.22 -5.12
C GLY A 17 10.85 4.93 -4.73
N GLY A 18 9.71 5.06 -4.04
CA GLY A 18 8.87 3.94 -3.62
C GLY A 18 9.18 3.41 -2.22
N ASN A 19 8.65 2.22 -1.94
CA ASN A 19 8.84 1.47 -0.69
C ASN A 19 9.48 0.10 -0.98
N GLY A 20 10.63 -0.16 -0.37
CA GLY A 20 11.51 -1.27 -0.72
C GLY A 20 11.14 -2.58 -0.03
N ALA A 21 11.10 -3.68 -0.78
CA ALA A 21 10.91 -5.03 -0.27
C ALA A 21 11.90 -6.01 -0.90
N GLY A 22 12.26 -7.03 -0.11
CA GLY A 22 12.90 -8.23 -0.63
C GLY A 22 11.87 -9.17 -1.26
N VAL A 23 12.21 -9.83 -2.36
CA VAL A 23 11.35 -10.81 -3.03
C VAL A 23 12.14 -12.06 -3.39
N VAL A 24 11.74 -13.19 -2.83
CA VAL A 24 12.20 -14.54 -3.21
C VAL A 24 11.11 -15.20 -4.03
N VAL A 25 11.35 -15.36 -5.33
CA VAL A 25 10.32 -15.77 -6.31
C VAL A 25 9.99 -17.26 -6.29
N ASP A 26 10.85 -18.08 -5.70
CA ASP A 26 10.58 -19.49 -5.39
C ASP A 26 11.24 -19.87 -4.06
N ALA A 27 10.42 -19.98 -3.03
CA ALA A 27 10.80 -20.33 -1.67
C ALA A 27 10.35 -21.75 -1.29
N SER A 28 10.01 -22.60 -2.27
CA SER A 28 9.44 -23.94 -2.05
C SER A 28 10.34 -24.87 -1.24
N MET A 29 11.65 -24.63 -1.26
CA MET A 29 12.66 -25.44 -0.56
C MET A 29 13.05 -24.85 0.81
N LEU A 30 12.53 -23.70 1.18
CA LEU A 30 12.89 -23.01 2.42
C LEU A 30 11.93 -23.36 3.55
N ASN A 31 12.46 -23.58 4.74
CA ASN A 31 11.68 -23.65 5.96
C ASN A 31 11.52 -22.25 6.60
N THR A 32 10.70 -22.16 7.65
CA THR A 32 10.38 -20.86 8.29
C THR A 32 11.60 -20.18 8.93
N LEU A 33 12.52 -20.95 9.52
CA LEU A 33 13.72 -20.40 10.12
C LEU A 33 14.66 -19.82 9.05
N GLU A 34 14.81 -20.50 7.92
CA GLU A 34 15.61 -20.03 6.78
C GLU A 34 15.01 -18.75 6.18
N MET A 35 13.69 -18.69 5.98
CA MET A 35 13.01 -17.46 5.53
C MET A 35 13.27 -16.29 6.48
N GLN A 36 13.19 -16.51 7.80
CA GLN A 36 13.45 -15.47 8.79
C GLN A 36 14.91 -14.99 8.79
N ILE A 37 15.88 -15.90 8.61
CA ILE A 37 17.30 -15.57 8.51
C ILE A 37 17.55 -14.70 7.27
N ILE A 38 17.01 -15.12 6.12
CA ILE A 38 17.13 -14.37 4.86
C ILE A 38 16.50 -12.98 5.01
N ALA A 39 15.30 -12.86 5.54
CA ALA A 39 14.64 -11.56 5.74
C ALA A 39 15.45 -10.63 6.65
N LYS A 40 16.07 -11.19 7.70
CA LYS A 40 16.97 -10.44 8.59
C LYS A 40 18.23 -9.96 7.88
N GLU A 41 18.81 -10.78 7.01
CA GLU A 41 20.00 -10.43 6.24
C GLU A 41 19.72 -9.39 5.15
N VAL A 42 18.56 -9.49 4.49
CA VAL A 42 18.08 -8.47 3.53
C VAL A 42 17.90 -7.11 4.21
N GLY A 43 17.39 -7.09 5.45
CA GLY A 43 17.37 -5.89 6.30
C GLY A 43 16.40 -4.78 5.85
N LEU A 44 15.50 -5.07 4.92
CA LEU A 44 14.39 -4.18 4.54
C LEU A 44 13.21 -4.35 5.49
N SER A 45 12.20 -3.48 5.39
CA SER A 45 11.00 -3.54 6.24
C SER A 45 10.33 -4.92 6.13
N GLU A 46 10.19 -5.42 4.90
CA GLU A 46 9.65 -6.75 4.62
C GLU A 46 10.38 -7.48 3.48
N THR A 47 10.42 -8.80 3.61
CA THR A 47 10.81 -9.74 2.53
C THR A 47 9.65 -10.71 2.29
N ALA A 48 9.23 -10.82 1.03
CA ALA A 48 8.21 -11.74 0.57
C ALA A 48 8.81 -13.02 -0.01
N PHE A 49 8.29 -14.16 0.43
CA PHE A 49 8.69 -15.49 -0.02
C PHE A 49 7.52 -16.13 -0.76
N ILE A 50 7.71 -16.38 -2.05
CA ILE A 50 6.67 -16.89 -2.95
C ILE A 50 6.83 -18.39 -3.10
N ILE A 51 5.76 -19.13 -2.88
CA ILE A 51 5.66 -20.58 -3.05
C ILE A 51 4.62 -20.82 -4.14
N PRO A 52 5.04 -21.12 -5.39
CA PRO A 52 4.12 -21.44 -6.47
C PRO A 52 3.27 -22.68 -6.12
N THR A 53 1.97 -22.68 -6.45
CA THR A 53 1.20 -23.92 -6.38
C THR A 53 1.60 -24.86 -7.52
N ALA A 54 1.75 -26.15 -7.21
CA ALA A 54 1.97 -27.17 -8.22
C ALA A 54 0.81 -27.19 -9.24
N ASP A 55 1.17 -27.34 -10.51
CA ASP A 55 0.32 -27.25 -11.71
C ASP A 55 -1.15 -27.68 -11.51
N LYS A 56 -2.09 -26.72 -11.60
CA LYS A 56 -3.54 -26.99 -11.64
C LYS A 56 -3.95 -27.93 -12.79
N LYS A 57 -3.12 -28.05 -13.84
CA LYS A 57 -3.39 -28.86 -15.04
C LYS A 57 -3.33 -30.38 -14.83
N LYS A 58 -2.80 -30.88 -13.70
CA LYS A 58 -2.70 -32.33 -13.44
C LYS A 58 -3.83 -32.92 -12.59
N HIS A 59 -4.77 -32.11 -12.10
CA HIS A 59 -5.79 -32.57 -11.15
C HIS A 59 -7.23 -32.34 -11.64
N ASN A 60 -7.54 -32.80 -12.86
CA ASN A 60 -8.93 -32.81 -13.35
C ASN A 60 -9.87 -33.77 -12.59
N ASN A 61 -9.40 -34.51 -11.56
CA ASN A 61 -10.20 -35.48 -10.81
C ASN A 61 -9.93 -35.52 -9.29
N SER A 62 -9.26 -34.52 -8.70
CA SER A 62 -9.00 -34.52 -7.25
C SER A 62 -9.84 -33.46 -6.53
N LYS A 63 -10.64 -33.89 -5.54
CA LYS A 63 -11.47 -33.04 -4.65
C LYS A 63 -10.67 -32.05 -3.77
N ASN A 64 -9.36 -31.94 -3.96
CA ASN A 64 -8.44 -31.06 -3.24
C ASN A 64 -7.70 -30.10 -4.19
N LEU A 65 -8.41 -29.43 -5.10
CA LEU A 65 -7.83 -28.32 -5.85
C LEU A 65 -7.59 -27.17 -4.87
N LYS A 66 -6.32 -26.78 -4.68
CA LYS A 66 -5.99 -25.53 -4.00
C LYS A 66 -6.63 -24.39 -4.79
N ASP A 67 -7.42 -23.57 -4.12
CA ASP A 67 -8.19 -22.47 -4.72
C ASP A 67 -7.35 -21.18 -4.89
N TYR A 68 -6.03 -21.26 -4.65
CA TYR A 68 -5.06 -20.18 -4.84
C TYR A 68 -4.01 -20.55 -5.90
N ASP A 69 -3.33 -19.55 -6.44
CA ASP A 69 -2.27 -19.68 -7.46
C ASP A 69 -0.87 -19.64 -6.83
N PHE A 70 -0.68 -18.79 -5.81
CA PHE A 70 0.59 -18.65 -5.09
C PHE A 70 0.32 -18.60 -3.59
N GLU A 71 1.15 -19.26 -2.79
CA GLU A 71 1.25 -18.95 -1.36
C GLU A 71 2.39 -17.94 -1.18
N VAL A 72 2.15 -16.89 -0.41
CA VAL A 72 3.17 -15.87 -0.15
C VAL A 72 3.24 -15.61 1.35
N ARG A 73 4.46 -15.60 1.86
CA ARG A 73 4.76 -15.37 3.27
C ARG A 73 5.61 -14.12 3.40
N PHE A 74 5.33 -13.30 4.42
CA PHE A 74 5.97 -12.01 4.61
C PHE A 74 6.72 -12.00 5.94
N PHE A 75 7.97 -11.56 5.90
CA PHE A 75 8.81 -11.49 7.08
C PHE A 75 9.42 -10.11 7.20
N THR A 76 9.31 -9.52 8.38
CA THR A 76 10.20 -8.45 8.82
C THR A 76 11.54 -9.07 9.25
N PRO A 77 12.57 -8.25 9.58
CA PRO A 77 13.82 -8.78 10.12
C PRO A 77 13.68 -9.59 11.42
N THR A 78 12.54 -9.49 12.11
CA THR A 78 12.33 -10.07 13.45
C THR A 78 11.23 -11.12 13.51
N GLN A 79 10.22 -11.06 12.64
CA GLN A 79 9.08 -11.98 12.69
C GLN A 79 8.35 -12.11 11.35
N GLU A 80 7.54 -13.15 11.23
CA GLU A 80 6.56 -13.29 10.14
C GLU A 80 5.32 -12.42 10.42
N VAL A 81 4.83 -11.70 9.41
CA VAL A 81 3.60 -10.91 9.45
C VAL A 81 2.51 -11.51 8.58
N GLU A 82 1.24 -11.16 8.85
CA GLU A 82 0.12 -11.85 8.22
C GLU A 82 -0.07 -11.49 6.74
N LEU A 83 0.22 -10.24 6.38
CA LEU A 83 0.10 -9.64 5.06
C LEU A 83 0.97 -8.37 5.00
N CYS A 84 1.51 -8.06 3.82
CA CYS A 84 2.12 -6.75 3.57
C CYS A 84 1.77 -6.25 2.15
N GLY A 85 1.17 -5.07 2.06
CA GLY A 85 0.68 -4.52 0.79
C GLY A 85 1.80 -4.24 -0.22
N HIS A 86 2.80 -3.45 0.15
CA HIS A 86 3.87 -3.07 -0.77
C HIS A 86 4.71 -4.30 -1.21
N ALA A 87 4.93 -5.25 -0.30
CA ALA A 87 5.63 -6.49 -0.61
C ALA A 87 4.81 -7.41 -1.53
N THR A 88 3.47 -7.40 -1.44
CA THR A 88 2.59 -8.04 -2.44
C THR A 88 2.72 -7.39 -3.81
N ILE A 89 2.67 -6.05 -3.90
CA ILE A 89 2.88 -5.31 -5.16
C ILE A 89 4.24 -5.66 -5.77
N ALA A 90 5.31 -5.60 -4.97
CA ALA A 90 6.66 -5.97 -5.38
C ALA A 90 6.75 -7.42 -5.89
N SER A 91 6.12 -8.36 -5.17
CA SER A 91 6.12 -9.79 -5.52
C SER A 91 5.50 -10.05 -6.89
N PHE A 92 4.27 -9.62 -7.11
CA PHE A 92 3.56 -9.93 -8.36
C PHE A 92 4.04 -9.11 -9.54
N TYR A 93 4.54 -7.89 -9.30
CA TYR A 93 5.21 -7.12 -10.33
C TYR A 93 6.49 -7.84 -10.78
N THR A 94 7.28 -8.37 -9.84
CA THR A 94 8.50 -9.13 -10.13
C THR A 94 8.20 -10.41 -10.90
N LEU A 95 7.23 -11.22 -10.46
CA LEU A 95 6.81 -12.42 -11.17
C LEU A 95 6.38 -12.13 -12.62
N ALA A 96 5.59 -11.07 -12.82
CA ALA A 96 5.18 -10.66 -14.17
C ALA A 96 6.35 -10.14 -15.02
N LYS A 97 7.25 -9.34 -14.42
CA LYS A 97 8.44 -8.81 -15.10
C LYS A 97 9.41 -9.90 -15.54
N LEU A 98 9.51 -10.99 -14.77
CA LEU A 98 10.31 -12.17 -15.11
C LEU A 98 9.61 -13.13 -16.08
N GLY A 99 8.40 -12.81 -16.55
CA GLY A 99 7.62 -13.67 -17.46
C GLY A 99 7.03 -14.91 -16.80
N MET A 100 7.07 -15.01 -15.46
CA MET A 100 6.47 -16.11 -14.70
C MET A 100 4.94 -15.97 -14.63
N ILE A 101 4.42 -14.76 -14.80
CA ILE A 101 3.00 -14.48 -15.01
C ILE A 101 2.83 -13.68 -16.29
N THR A 102 2.18 -14.27 -17.29
CA THR A 102 1.80 -13.61 -18.54
C THR A 102 0.29 -13.42 -18.62
N CYS A 103 -0.14 -12.46 -19.45
CA CYS A 103 -1.53 -12.27 -19.85
C CYS A 103 -1.65 -12.63 -21.34
N ASP A 104 -2.25 -13.77 -21.64
CA ASP A 104 -2.38 -14.28 -23.01
C ASP A 104 -3.73 -13.86 -23.63
N GLY A 105 -3.79 -13.82 -24.97
CA GLY A 105 -5.07 -13.77 -25.71
C GLY A 105 -5.73 -12.40 -25.82
N GLY A 106 -4.94 -11.31 -25.87
CA GLY A 106 -5.47 -9.94 -26.07
C GLY A 106 -6.14 -9.34 -24.83
N LYS A 107 -6.02 -10.00 -23.67
CA LYS A 107 -6.47 -9.46 -22.38
C LYS A 107 -5.39 -8.55 -21.79
N ASN A 108 -5.84 -7.49 -21.13
CA ASN A 108 -4.98 -6.52 -20.45
C ASN A 108 -5.05 -6.63 -18.92
N GLN A 109 -5.68 -7.68 -18.39
CA GLN A 109 -5.86 -7.87 -16.96
C GLN A 109 -5.86 -9.36 -16.59
N LYS A 110 -5.28 -9.68 -15.44
CA LYS A 110 -5.29 -11.01 -14.83
C LYS A 110 -5.48 -10.90 -13.33
N ILE A 111 -6.43 -11.66 -12.79
CA ILE A 111 -6.60 -11.82 -11.34
C ILE A 111 -5.84 -13.06 -10.90
N ILE A 112 -5.05 -12.91 -9.84
CA ILE A 112 -4.26 -13.97 -9.20
C ILE A 112 -4.73 -14.12 -7.76
N ARG A 113 -4.97 -15.36 -7.32
CA ARG A 113 -5.37 -15.65 -5.94
C ARG A 113 -4.13 -15.97 -5.11
N GLN A 114 -3.82 -15.12 -4.15
CA GLN A 114 -2.68 -15.26 -3.24
C GLN A 114 -3.16 -15.79 -1.89
N LYS A 115 -2.60 -16.91 -1.44
CA LYS A 115 -2.76 -17.38 -0.06
C LYS A 115 -1.71 -16.74 0.84
N THR A 116 -2.15 -16.18 1.95
CA THR A 116 -1.32 -15.57 3.01
C THR A 116 -1.79 -16.08 4.38
N LYS A 117 -1.18 -15.63 5.46
CA LYS A 117 -1.68 -15.87 6.82
C LYS A 117 -3.01 -15.14 7.10
N ALA A 118 -3.24 -14.01 6.44
CA ALA A 118 -4.51 -13.27 6.51
C ALA A 118 -5.66 -13.92 5.70
N GLY A 119 -5.39 -15.01 4.98
CA GLY A 119 -6.36 -15.70 4.13
C GLY A 119 -6.00 -15.61 2.64
N ILE A 120 -6.98 -15.89 1.78
CA ILE A 120 -6.82 -15.87 0.32
C ILE A 120 -7.35 -14.56 -0.22
N LEU A 121 -6.48 -13.81 -0.90
CA LEU A 121 -6.72 -12.47 -1.41
C LEU A 121 -6.51 -12.43 -2.92
N ASP A 122 -7.31 -11.62 -3.60
CA ASP A 122 -7.18 -11.39 -5.03
C ASP A 122 -6.19 -10.25 -5.29
N VAL A 123 -5.27 -10.49 -6.22
CA VAL A 123 -4.30 -9.52 -6.72
C VAL A 123 -4.56 -9.32 -8.21
N GLU A 124 -4.84 -8.08 -8.59
CA GLU A 124 -5.15 -7.68 -9.96
C GLU A 124 -3.86 -7.18 -10.63
N LEU A 125 -3.44 -7.85 -11.70
CA LEU A 125 -2.31 -7.45 -12.53
C LEU A 125 -2.86 -6.87 -13.83
N ASN A 126 -2.53 -5.62 -14.13
CA ASN A 126 -2.91 -4.98 -15.39
C ASN A 126 -1.70 -4.89 -16.32
N PHE A 127 -1.90 -5.19 -17.59
CA PHE A 127 -0.88 -5.27 -18.62
C PHE A 127 -1.16 -4.26 -19.74
N SER A 128 -0.09 -3.71 -20.33
CA SER A 128 -0.13 -2.84 -21.50
C SER A 128 0.97 -3.30 -22.46
N ASP A 129 0.62 -3.55 -23.71
CA ASP A 129 1.54 -4.06 -24.75
C ASP A 129 2.33 -5.30 -24.30
N GLY A 130 1.64 -6.23 -23.62
CA GLY A 130 2.22 -7.45 -23.08
C GLY A 130 3.12 -7.28 -21.86
N ASN A 131 3.34 -6.05 -21.40
CA ASN A 131 4.17 -5.73 -20.23
C ASN A 131 3.30 -5.41 -19.01
N ILE A 132 3.78 -5.74 -17.81
CA ILE A 132 3.11 -5.36 -16.57
C ILE A 132 3.06 -3.83 -16.43
N ALA A 133 1.84 -3.30 -16.34
CA ALA A 133 1.57 -1.86 -16.21
C ALA A 133 1.44 -1.46 -14.74
N ASN A 134 0.63 -2.17 -13.96
CA ASN A 134 0.55 -2.03 -12.51
C ASN A 134 0.00 -3.30 -11.85
N VAL A 135 0.13 -3.36 -10.52
CA VAL A 135 -0.49 -4.39 -9.67
C VAL A 135 -1.37 -3.68 -8.66
N LEU A 136 -2.56 -4.21 -8.37
CA LEU A 136 -3.50 -3.73 -7.35
C LEU A 136 -3.87 -4.87 -6.41
N MET A 137 -4.05 -4.57 -5.13
CA MET A 137 -4.49 -5.50 -4.10
C MET A 137 -5.72 -4.96 -3.39
N THR A 138 -6.74 -5.79 -3.23
CA THR A 138 -7.93 -5.45 -2.44
C THR A 138 -7.56 -5.25 -0.97
N GLN A 139 -8.02 -4.15 -0.38
CA GLN A 139 -7.84 -3.84 1.04
C GLN A 139 -9.00 -4.41 1.89
N ALA A 140 -8.87 -4.36 3.21
CA ALA A 140 -10.02 -4.65 4.07
C ALA A 140 -11.11 -3.59 3.89
N GLU A 141 -12.36 -3.95 4.20
CA GLU A 141 -13.48 -3.00 4.16
C GLU A 141 -13.16 -1.75 5.02
N PRO A 142 -13.38 -0.53 4.50
CA PRO A 142 -13.09 0.69 5.23
C PRO A 142 -13.88 0.80 6.54
N LYS A 143 -13.20 1.17 7.61
CA LYS A 143 -13.78 1.47 8.93
C LYS A 143 -13.48 2.91 9.31
N PHE A 144 -14.53 3.68 9.55
CA PHE A 144 -14.44 5.05 10.07
C PHE A 144 -14.57 5.00 11.59
N LEU A 145 -13.50 5.30 12.32
CA LEU A 145 -13.41 5.03 13.75
C LEU A 145 -13.94 6.20 14.58
N PHE A 146 -13.34 7.38 14.45
CA PHE A 146 -13.73 8.59 15.18
C PHE A 146 -13.24 9.85 14.47
N GLU A 147 -13.94 10.97 14.67
CA GLU A 147 -13.54 12.31 14.22
C GLU A 147 -12.79 13.04 15.33
N ILE A 148 -11.91 13.96 14.96
CA ILE A 148 -11.21 14.85 15.89
C ILE A 148 -11.82 16.24 15.75
N ASP A 149 -12.60 16.65 16.75
CA ASP A 149 -13.24 17.96 16.78
C ASP A 149 -12.30 19.08 17.24
N ASP A 150 -11.50 18.82 18.27
CA ASP A 150 -10.44 19.73 18.76
C ASP A 150 -9.08 19.22 18.29
N SER A 151 -8.56 19.87 17.26
CA SER A 151 -7.26 19.52 16.66
C SER A 151 -6.10 20.29 17.26
N LYS A 152 -6.28 21.06 18.35
CA LYS A 152 -5.23 21.94 18.89
C LYS A 152 -3.96 21.19 19.27
N GLU A 153 -4.09 20.11 20.04
CA GLU A 153 -2.94 19.29 20.44
C GLU A 153 -2.24 18.69 19.20
N LEU A 154 -3.02 18.18 18.24
CA LEU A 154 -2.48 17.64 16.99
C LEU A 154 -1.75 18.72 16.18
N CYS A 155 -2.28 19.94 16.10
CA CYS A 155 -1.63 21.09 15.45
C CYS A 155 -0.29 21.43 16.11
N ASP A 156 -0.27 21.50 17.45
CA ASP A 156 0.94 21.78 18.23
C ASP A 156 2.02 20.70 17.99
N ILE A 157 1.61 19.44 17.87
CA ILE A 157 2.51 18.32 17.56
C ILE A 157 3.06 18.43 16.14
N LEU A 158 2.21 18.77 15.15
CA LEU A 158 2.57 18.80 13.73
C LEU A 158 3.26 20.10 13.28
N GLY A 159 3.20 21.15 14.10
CA GLY A 159 3.79 22.46 13.81
C GLY A 159 2.99 23.29 12.79
N ILE A 160 1.66 23.14 12.75
CA ILE A 160 0.76 23.87 11.83
C ILE A 160 -0.36 24.59 12.59
N SER A 161 -1.09 25.49 11.93
CA SER A 161 -2.26 26.16 12.52
C SER A 161 -3.52 25.31 12.38
N SER A 162 -4.44 25.39 13.34
CA SER A 162 -5.78 24.81 13.19
C SER A 162 -6.56 25.43 12.02
N GLU A 163 -6.22 26.67 11.63
CA GLU A 163 -6.78 27.34 10.46
C GLU A 163 -6.31 26.73 9.13
N ASP A 164 -5.28 25.87 9.15
CA ASP A 164 -4.77 25.19 7.96
C ASP A 164 -5.43 23.82 7.73
N ILE A 165 -6.24 23.33 8.68
CA ILE A 165 -6.88 22.00 8.62
C ILE A 165 -8.25 22.10 7.95
N PHE A 166 -8.25 22.22 6.62
CA PHE A 166 -9.45 22.11 5.80
C PHE A 166 -9.08 21.88 4.34
N ILE A 167 -10.07 21.48 3.53
CA ILE A 167 -10.02 21.59 2.07
C ILE A 167 -11.04 22.65 1.65
N GLU A 168 -10.63 23.60 0.83
CA GLU A 168 -11.49 24.67 0.31
C GLU A 168 -12.77 24.07 -0.32
N SER A 169 -13.92 24.68 -0.07
CA SER A 169 -15.24 24.21 -0.54
C SER A 169 -15.78 22.90 0.07
N PHE A 170 -15.05 22.23 0.96
CA PHE A 170 -15.52 20.99 1.60
C PHE A 170 -15.53 21.09 3.13
N LYS A 171 -16.62 20.60 3.74
CA LYS A 171 -16.70 20.46 5.20
C LYS A 171 -15.94 19.20 5.60
N THR A 172 -14.70 19.38 6.03
CA THR A 172 -13.78 18.30 6.36
C THR A 172 -13.30 18.43 7.79
N LYS A 173 -12.99 17.30 8.42
CA LYS A 173 -12.37 17.20 9.74
C LYS A 173 -11.33 16.09 9.73
N PRO A 174 -10.31 16.13 10.60
CA PRO A 174 -9.46 14.97 10.80
C PRO A 174 -10.30 13.79 11.28
N GLN A 175 -10.06 12.62 10.71
CA GLN A 175 -10.83 11.40 11.03
C GLN A 175 -9.93 10.18 10.98
N ALA A 176 -10.01 9.32 12.00
CA ALA A 176 -9.34 8.04 12.00
C ALA A 176 -10.09 7.07 11.07
N VAL A 177 -9.39 6.56 10.05
CA VAL A 177 -9.93 5.63 9.05
C VAL A 177 -8.97 4.45 8.90
N SER A 178 -9.53 3.26 8.73
CA SER A 178 -8.75 2.04 8.55
C SER A 178 -9.26 1.22 7.38
N THR A 179 -8.32 0.69 6.60
CA THR A 179 -8.54 -0.39 5.61
C THR A 179 -7.64 -1.60 5.94
N GLY A 180 -7.22 -1.71 7.19
CA GLY A 180 -6.30 -2.71 7.72
C GLY A 180 -5.56 -2.17 8.95
N LEU A 181 -4.77 -1.12 8.74
CA LEU A 181 -4.16 -0.30 9.79
C LEU A 181 -4.89 1.05 9.87
N ALA A 182 -5.00 1.63 11.05
CA ALA A 182 -5.73 2.88 11.27
C ALA A 182 -4.77 4.07 11.28
N ASP A 183 -5.06 5.09 10.48
CA ASP A 183 -4.38 6.39 10.49
C ASP A 183 -5.40 7.52 10.57
N ILE A 184 -4.97 8.67 11.08
CA ILE A 184 -5.76 9.90 11.04
C ILE A 184 -5.62 10.51 9.65
N MET A 185 -6.70 10.55 8.89
CA MET A 185 -6.78 11.30 7.63
C MET A 185 -6.86 12.78 7.99
N LEU A 186 -5.82 13.54 7.67
CA LEU A 186 -5.69 14.95 8.03
C LEU A 186 -5.79 15.84 6.77
N PRO A 187 -6.95 16.46 6.50
CA PRO A 187 -7.07 17.42 5.39
C PRO A 187 -6.27 18.67 5.70
N VAL A 188 -5.42 19.11 4.78
CA VAL A 188 -4.69 20.38 4.88
C VAL A 188 -4.90 21.26 3.65
N LYS A 189 -4.88 22.57 3.89
CA LYS A 189 -5.30 23.60 2.93
C LYS A 189 -4.67 23.50 1.54
N ASN A 190 -3.36 23.27 1.47
CA ASN A 190 -2.58 23.37 0.25
C ASN A 190 -1.20 22.69 0.40
N LEU A 191 -0.44 22.62 -0.70
CA LEU A 191 0.91 22.02 -0.70
C LEU A 191 1.87 22.76 0.23
N LYS A 192 1.73 24.08 0.37
CA LYS A 192 2.60 24.87 1.27
C LYS A 192 2.45 24.42 2.72
N VAL A 193 1.22 24.19 3.18
CA VAL A 193 0.96 23.64 4.52
C VAL A 193 1.50 22.22 4.63
N LEU A 194 1.17 21.35 3.67
CA LEU A 194 1.61 19.95 3.67
C LEU A 194 3.15 19.82 3.78
N LYS A 195 3.88 20.65 3.03
CA LYS A 195 5.35 20.76 3.08
C LYS A 195 5.87 21.27 4.43
N SER A 196 5.13 22.16 5.08
CA SER A 196 5.56 22.78 6.34
C SER A 196 5.42 21.90 7.57
N ILE A 197 4.63 20.81 7.50
CA ILE A 197 4.45 19.89 8.63
C ILE A 197 5.81 19.33 9.07
N ASN A 198 6.13 19.52 10.34
CA ASN A 198 7.38 19.07 10.95
C ASN A 198 7.09 18.54 12.36
N PRO A 199 6.70 17.26 12.49
CA PRO A 199 6.18 16.72 13.74
C PRO A 199 7.22 16.62 14.85
N ASP A 200 6.79 16.83 16.10
CA ASP A 200 7.44 16.23 17.26
C ASP A 200 7.12 14.73 17.26
N PHE A 201 7.97 13.91 16.63
CA PHE A 201 7.71 12.49 16.39
C PHE A 201 7.46 11.69 17.67
N LYS A 202 8.11 12.05 18.78
CA LYS A 202 7.87 11.39 20.06
C LYS A 202 6.46 11.68 20.57
N LYS A 203 6.06 12.95 20.58
CA LYS A 203 4.68 13.31 20.98
C LYS A 203 3.65 12.73 20.02
N LEU A 204 3.96 12.68 18.72
CA LEU A 204 3.07 12.07 17.74
C LEU A 204 2.90 10.57 17.99
N ALA A 205 3.98 9.85 18.35
CA ALA A 205 3.87 8.45 18.73
C ALA A 205 3.02 8.26 19.99
N ASP A 206 3.23 9.06 21.03
CA ASP A 206 2.46 9.00 22.28
C ASP A 206 0.96 9.30 22.02
N TYR A 207 0.68 10.36 21.24
CA TYR A 207 -0.66 10.74 20.81
C TYR A 207 -1.35 9.63 20.01
N SER A 208 -0.70 9.10 18.98
CA SER A 208 -1.23 8.01 18.15
C SER A 208 -1.51 6.74 18.96
N ASN A 209 -0.59 6.36 19.86
CA ASN A 209 -0.78 5.22 20.75
C ASN A 209 -1.99 5.41 21.68
N SER A 210 -2.18 6.62 22.23
CA SER A 210 -3.34 6.92 23.09
C SER A 210 -4.68 6.78 22.38
N LEU A 211 -4.69 6.97 21.05
CA LEU A 211 -5.88 6.89 20.19
C LEU A 211 -6.04 5.52 19.50
N GLY A 212 -5.06 4.62 19.64
CA GLY A 212 -5.07 3.30 18.97
C GLY A 212 -4.91 3.38 17.45
N VAL A 213 -4.19 4.39 16.94
CA VAL A 213 -3.85 4.56 15.52
C VAL A 213 -2.33 4.48 15.31
N ILE A 214 -1.89 4.27 14.08
CA ILE A 214 -0.47 4.23 13.72
C ILE A 214 0.11 5.64 13.61
N GLY A 215 -0.66 6.58 13.08
CA GLY A 215 -0.10 7.84 12.65
C GLY A 215 -1.10 8.81 12.04
N VAL A 216 -0.54 9.74 11.28
CA VAL A 216 -1.26 10.79 10.56
C VAL A 216 -0.92 10.70 9.09
N HIS A 217 -1.95 10.58 8.27
CA HIS A 217 -1.88 10.68 6.83
C HIS A 217 -2.42 12.05 6.41
N ALA A 218 -1.51 13.02 6.29
CA ALA A 218 -1.84 14.38 5.89
C ALA A 218 -1.99 14.46 4.37
N PHE A 219 -3.00 15.17 3.88
CA PHE A 219 -3.26 15.27 2.44
C PHE A 219 -3.83 16.63 2.03
N THR A 220 -3.60 16.99 0.77
CA THR A 220 -4.26 18.11 0.10
C THR A 220 -4.69 17.73 -1.32
N LEU A 221 -5.60 18.50 -1.91
CA LEU A 221 -6.04 18.35 -3.30
C LEU A 221 -5.13 19.10 -4.29
N GLU A 222 -4.27 19.99 -3.82
CA GLU A 222 -3.23 20.58 -4.66
C GLU A 222 -2.11 19.55 -4.84
N THR A 223 -1.63 19.38 -6.08
CA THR A 223 -0.66 18.33 -6.44
C THR A 223 0.58 18.88 -7.13
N GLU A 224 1.69 18.16 -7.03
CA GLU A 224 2.93 18.50 -7.76
C GLU A 224 2.82 18.14 -9.25
N ASN A 225 1.97 17.17 -9.60
CA ASN A 225 1.67 16.76 -10.97
C ASN A 225 0.17 16.88 -11.27
N ASP A 226 -0.16 17.47 -12.43
CA ASP A 226 -1.53 17.70 -12.90
C ASP A 226 -2.31 16.40 -13.14
N THR A 227 -1.63 15.26 -13.32
CA THR A 227 -2.28 13.95 -13.48
C THR A 227 -2.69 13.30 -12.15
N SER A 228 -2.24 13.85 -11.03
CA SER A 228 -2.51 13.32 -9.70
C SER A 228 -3.82 13.89 -9.14
N THR A 229 -4.39 13.19 -8.16
CA THR A 229 -5.62 13.61 -7.49
C THR A 229 -5.34 14.26 -6.13
N VAL A 230 -4.34 13.74 -5.40
CA VAL A 230 -3.97 14.22 -4.06
C VAL A 230 -2.47 14.11 -3.84
N SER A 231 -1.91 15.01 -3.04
CA SER A 231 -0.57 14.87 -2.46
C SER A 231 -0.67 14.55 -0.99
N THR A 232 0.16 13.62 -0.52
CA THR A 232 0.09 13.07 0.82
C THR A 232 1.47 12.96 1.49
N ARG A 233 1.45 12.96 2.82
CA ARG A 233 2.57 12.59 3.69
C ARG A 233 2.07 11.66 4.77
N ASN A 234 2.85 10.64 5.12
CA ASN A 234 2.46 9.67 6.14
C ASN A 234 3.47 9.65 7.29
N PHE A 235 3.02 10.04 8.48
CA PHE A 235 3.83 10.07 9.69
C PHE A 235 3.37 8.97 10.63
N GLY A 236 4.18 7.91 10.80
CA GLY A 236 3.81 6.71 11.54
C GLY A 236 4.73 6.35 12.71
N PRO A 237 5.18 7.29 13.57
CA PRO A 237 6.22 7.01 14.55
C PRO A 237 5.79 6.01 15.62
N ALA A 238 4.48 5.75 15.82
CA ALA A 238 4.02 4.67 16.69
C ALA A 238 4.36 3.27 16.14
N ALA A 239 4.55 3.13 14.83
CA ALA A 239 5.08 1.93 14.18
C ALA A 239 6.63 1.93 14.09
N GLY A 240 7.31 2.92 14.67
CA GLY A 240 8.76 3.06 14.64
C GLY A 240 9.31 3.67 13.35
N ILE A 241 8.46 4.27 12.52
CA ILE A 241 8.84 4.95 11.27
C ILE A 241 8.36 6.40 11.34
N ASP A 242 9.28 7.36 11.44
CA ASP A 242 8.94 8.78 11.58
C ASP A 242 8.10 9.30 10.39
N GLU A 243 8.57 9.07 9.16
CA GLU A 243 7.84 9.37 7.92
C GLU A 243 8.08 8.27 6.89
N GLU A 244 7.03 7.85 6.18
CA GLU A 244 7.10 6.81 5.16
C GLU A 244 6.86 7.39 3.75
N SER A 245 7.65 6.95 2.78
CA SER A 245 7.61 7.44 1.40
C SER A 245 6.46 6.90 0.57
N ALA A 246 5.90 5.75 0.95
CA ALA A 246 4.77 5.12 0.27
C ALA A 246 3.98 4.21 1.21
N THR A 247 2.72 4.56 1.46
CA THR A 247 1.88 3.82 2.42
C THR A 247 0.55 3.42 1.79
N GLY A 248 0.45 2.17 1.34
CA GLY A 248 -0.75 1.68 0.65
C GLY A 248 -2.01 1.68 1.52
N THR A 249 -1.91 1.26 2.79
CA THR A 249 -3.05 1.21 3.72
C THR A 249 -3.64 2.60 3.96
N SER A 250 -2.80 3.60 4.23
CA SER A 250 -3.24 4.96 4.52
C SER A 250 -3.85 5.64 3.30
N ASN A 251 -3.28 5.42 2.09
CA ASN A 251 -3.90 5.92 0.84
C ASN A 251 -5.22 5.21 0.52
N GLY A 252 -5.35 3.90 0.82
CA GLY A 252 -6.62 3.20 0.70
C GLY A 252 -7.70 3.76 1.65
N ALA A 253 -7.32 4.03 2.90
CA ALA A 253 -8.18 4.70 3.88
C ALA A 253 -8.55 6.12 3.44
N LEU A 254 -7.60 6.85 2.84
CA LEU A 254 -7.85 8.17 2.26
C LEU A 254 -8.87 8.11 1.12
N GLY A 255 -8.77 7.12 0.23
CA GLY A 255 -9.76 6.94 -0.84
C GLY A 255 -11.18 6.80 -0.30
N ALA A 256 -11.36 6.02 0.78
CA ALA A 256 -12.66 5.90 1.45
C ALA A 256 -13.10 7.22 2.13
N TYR A 257 -12.18 7.93 2.76
CA TYR A 257 -12.42 9.25 3.36
C TYR A 257 -12.90 10.27 2.33
N LEU A 258 -12.24 10.37 1.17
CA LEU A 258 -12.56 11.33 0.12
C LEU A 258 -13.98 11.11 -0.42
N ILE A 259 -14.42 9.85 -0.52
CA ILE A 259 -15.75 9.50 -1.01
C ILE A 259 -16.81 9.78 0.05
N LYS A 260 -16.58 9.36 1.30
CA LYS A 260 -17.53 9.58 2.40
C LYS A 260 -17.82 11.07 2.61
N ASN A 261 -16.82 11.92 2.46
CA ASN A 261 -16.93 13.37 2.63
C ASN A 261 -17.33 14.11 1.33
N GLU A 262 -17.75 13.36 0.29
CA GLU A 262 -18.18 13.89 -1.02
C GLU A 262 -17.15 14.78 -1.72
N ILE A 263 -15.88 14.64 -1.37
CA ILE A 263 -14.75 15.33 -2.03
C ILE A 263 -14.57 14.78 -3.45
N ILE A 264 -14.70 13.46 -3.58
CA ILE A 264 -14.72 12.76 -4.87
C ILE A 264 -16.05 12.03 -4.99
N LYS A 265 -16.76 12.27 -6.10
CA LYS A 265 -18.03 11.61 -6.40
C LYS A 265 -17.77 10.30 -7.11
N VAL A 266 -18.47 9.26 -6.70
CA VAL A 266 -18.45 7.93 -7.32
C VAL A 266 -19.88 7.55 -7.64
N ASN A 267 -20.16 7.33 -8.93
CA ASN A 267 -21.46 6.83 -9.38
C ASN A 267 -21.53 5.31 -9.16
N GLU A 268 -22.75 4.78 -9.06
CA GLU A 268 -22.95 3.32 -9.01
C GLU A 268 -22.40 2.67 -10.29
N ASP A 269 -21.78 1.51 -10.13
CA ASP A 269 -21.17 0.72 -11.21
C ASP A 269 -20.04 1.42 -12.00
N GLU A 270 -19.55 2.57 -11.52
CA GLU A 270 -18.38 3.25 -12.06
C GLU A 270 -17.14 3.02 -11.19
N ASN A 271 -16.03 2.67 -11.83
CA ASN A 271 -14.73 2.60 -11.18
C ASN A 271 -14.13 4.00 -11.10
N THR A 272 -13.85 4.48 -9.89
CA THR A 272 -13.12 5.73 -9.69
C THR A 272 -11.67 5.42 -9.34
N THR A 273 -10.74 6.14 -9.95
CA THR A 273 -9.31 6.00 -9.65
C THR A 273 -8.80 7.31 -9.06
N ILE A 274 -8.12 7.20 -7.93
CA ILE A 274 -7.47 8.29 -7.21
C ILE A 274 -5.97 8.04 -7.31
N TYR A 275 -5.24 9.02 -7.82
CA TYR A 275 -3.79 8.97 -7.93
C TYR A 275 -3.17 9.79 -6.81
N CYS A 276 -2.41 9.13 -5.95
CA CYS A 276 -1.81 9.75 -4.77
C CYS A 276 -0.30 9.90 -4.93
N GLU A 277 0.20 11.11 -4.71
CA GLU A 277 1.63 11.41 -4.60
C GLU A 277 2.08 11.31 -3.15
N GLN A 278 3.14 10.57 -2.87
CA GLN A 278 3.71 10.48 -1.52
C GLN A 278 5.25 10.45 -1.58
N GLY A 279 5.94 10.88 -0.53
CA GLY A 279 7.39 10.76 -0.41
C GLY A 279 8.20 11.76 -1.25
N TYR A 280 7.54 12.70 -1.95
CA TYR A 280 8.20 13.72 -2.77
C TYR A 280 9.10 14.64 -1.94
N TYR A 281 8.78 14.85 -0.66
CA TYR A 281 9.56 15.70 0.25
C TYR A 281 10.66 14.94 1.01
N MET A 282 10.79 13.65 0.74
CA MET A 282 11.83 12.77 1.27
C MET A 282 12.88 12.42 0.20
N ASP A 283 12.81 13.05 -0.98
CA ASP A 283 13.55 12.65 -2.18
C ASP A 283 13.34 11.17 -2.58
N ASN A 284 12.21 10.59 -2.16
CA ASN A 284 11.84 9.20 -2.37
C ASN A 284 10.41 9.10 -2.94
N PRO A 285 10.17 9.62 -4.16
CA PRO A 285 8.82 9.84 -4.68
C PRO A 285 8.09 8.52 -4.97
N SER A 286 6.79 8.51 -4.67
CA SER A 286 5.91 7.37 -4.90
C SER A 286 4.60 7.80 -5.55
N GLU A 287 4.08 6.95 -6.42
CA GLU A 287 2.77 7.09 -7.06
C GLU A 287 1.92 5.88 -6.70
N ILE A 288 0.90 6.13 -5.88
CA ILE A 288 -0.01 5.10 -5.37
C ILE A 288 -1.35 5.27 -6.07
N THR A 289 -1.86 4.18 -6.64
CA THR A 289 -3.18 4.12 -7.28
C THR A 289 -4.17 3.53 -6.29
N VAL A 290 -5.23 4.27 -6.00
CA VAL A 290 -6.36 3.81 -5.21
C VAL A 290 -7.56 3.69 -6.14
N LYS A 291 -7.98 2.46 -6.41
CA LYS A 291 -9.18 2.19 -7.20
C LYS A 291 -10.34 1.93 -6.25
N VAL A 292 -11.42 2.64 -6.48
CA VAL A 292 -12.63 2.53 -5.69
C VAL A 292 -13.76 2.02 -6.58
N GLU A 293 -14.36 0.92 -6.13
CA GLU A 293 -15.46 0.26 -6.80
C GLU A 293 -16.67 0.33 -5.86
N LYS A 294 -17.72 1.05 -6.26
CA LYS A 294 -18.95 1.18 -5.49
C LYS A 294 -20.02 0.24 -6.05
N SER A 295 -20.48 -0.70 -5.23
CA SER A 295 -21.59 -1.59 -5.58
C SER A 295 -22.65 -1.48 -4.49
N PHE A 296 -23.81 -0.92 -4.86
CA PHE A 296 -24.88 -0.58 -3.92
C PHE A 296 -24.32 0.24 -2.73
N GLU A 297 -24.54 -0.23 -1.49
CA GLU A 297 -24.09 0.41 -0.25
C GLU A 297 -22.65 0.06 0.15
N ARG A 298 -21.93 -0.77 -0.63
CA ARG A 298 -20.57 -1.20 -0.31
C ARG A 298 -19.53 -0.52 -1.19
N ILE A 299 -18.43 -0.14 -0.55
CA ILE A 299 -17.24 0.40 -1.21
C ILE A 299 -16.13 -0.64 -1.07
N SER A 300 -15.60 -1.08 -2.21
CA SER A 300 -14.38 -1.88 -2.29
C SER A 300 -13.22 -0.95 -2.64
N ILE A 301 -12.12 -1.07 -1.88
CA ILE A 301 -10.89 -0.32 -2.10
C ILE A 301 -9.81 -1.30 -2.56
N LYS A 302 -9.20 -0.99 -3.70
CA LYS A 302 -7.97 -1.65 -4.17
C LYS A 302 -6.84 -0.64 -4.20
N VAL A 303 -5.67 -1.03 -3.72
CA VAL A 303 -4.49 -0.16 -3.70
C VAL A 303 -3.34 -0.84 -4.42
N GLY A 304 -2.59 -0.07 -5.19
CA GLY A 304 -1.42 -0.59 -5.87
C GLY A 304 -0.66 0.45 -6.66
N GLY A 305 0.13 -0.01 -7.62
CA GLY A 305 0.99 0.86 -8.42
C GLY A 305 2.01 0.07 -9.23
N LYS A 306 2.99 0.81 -9.78
CA LYS A 306 4.16 0.24 -10.43
C LYS A 306 5.18 -0.22 -9.39
N ALA A 307 6.11 -1.08 -9.80
CA ALA A 307 7.29 -1.39 -9.01
C ALA A 307 8.52 -1.42 -9.92
N SER A 308 9.71 -1.36 -9.32
CA SER A 308 10.98 -1.46 -10.05
C SER A 308 11.94 -2.39 -9.32
N ILE A 309 12.56 -3.30 -10.06
CA ILE A 309 13.61 -4.17 -9.54
C ILE A 309 14.89 -3.35 -9.49
N VAL A 310 15.37 -3.04 -8.29
CA VAL A 310 16.54 -2.20 -8.02
C VAL A 310 17.82 -3.03 -8.09
N ASN A 311 17.79 -4.23 -7.52
CA ASN A 311 18.95 -5.10 -7.47
C ASN A 311 18.53 -6.58 -7.40
N LYS A 312 19.47 -7.48 -7.69
CA LYS A 312 19.37 -8.92 -7.42
C LYS A 312 20.61 -9.35 -6.65
N THR A 313 20.41 -10.01 -5.51
CA THR A 313 21.47 -10.52 -4.64
C THR A 313 21.33 -12.04 -4.46
N GLU A 314 22.40 -12.69 -4.05
CA GLU A 314 22.44 -14.11 -3.70
C GLU A 314 22.84 -14.24 -2.23
N ILE A 315 22.08 -15.00 -1.46
CA ILE A 315 22.32 -15.31 -0.04
C ILE A 315 22.58 -16.81 0.13
#